data_AF-W7TS21-F1
#
_entry.id   AF-W7TS21-F1
#
_cell.length_a   1.000
_cell.length_b   1.000
_cell.length_c   1.000
_cell.angle_alpha   90.00
_cell.angle_beta   90.00
_cell.angle_gamma   90.00
#
_symmetry.space_group_name_H-M   'P 1'
#
loop_
_entity.id
_entity.type
_entity.pdbx_description
1 polymer ?
#
loop_
_entity_poly.entity_id
_entity_poly.type
_entity_poly.pdbx_seq_one_letter_code
_entity_poly.pdbx_strand_id
1 'polypeptide(L)'
;MRKVRAQVIVLVHGEQNQMNELKRALVRTIGSDNPAQAGYGANILTPDLCSNIQLTIPRRKSARILGTLAEQPLQAGKPLSDAVLVSRNFTTRLLNPADLPAYTQLRAGGVSEKVHFPFHQSLGTLRAFLEELFEGEIEELAGREAAFPALPSLHMNDGNKGAGGTGAGRKRALGKEEGEGEGAEGGAGALRING
;
A
#
# COMPACT_ATOMS: atom_id res chain seq x y z
N MET A 1 -18.89 6.49 38.09
CA MET A 1 -17.84 5.46 37.95
C MET A 1 -18.34 4.10 37.44
N ARG A 2 -19.55 3.61 37.77
CA ARG A 2 -20.08 2.30 37.30
C ARG A 2 -20.28 2.10 35.79
N LYS A 3 -20.13 3.14 34.96
CA LYS A 3 -20.40 3.06 33.51
C LYS A 3 -19.18 2.68 32.66
N VAL A 4 -17.96 2.80 33.17
CA VAL A 4 -16.74 2.53 32.40
C VAL A 4 -16.07 1.26 32.92
N ARG A 5 -16.12 0.20 32.12
CA ARG A 5 -15.44 -1.07 32.40
C ARG A 5 -13.99 -0.99 31.94
N ALA A 6 -13.14 -0.37 32.76
CA ALA A 6 -11.72 -0.23 32.48
C ALA A 6 -10.95 -1.53 32.82
N GLN A 7 -9.98 -1.91 31.99
CA GLN A 7 -9.10 -3.06 32.24
C GLN A 7 -7.94 -2.71 33.20
N VAL A 8 -7.48 -1.45 33.16
CA VAL A 8 -6.42 -0.92 34.01
C VAL A 8 -6.91 0.35 34.67
N ILE A 9 -6.71 0.48 35.97
CA ILE A 9 -7.14 1.64 36.77
C ILE A 9 -5.92 2.13 37.54
N VAL A 10 -5.53 3.38 37.33
CA VAL A 10 -4.42 4.01 38.05
C VAL A 10 -5.01 5.04 39.00
N LEU A 11 -4.78 4.84 40.29
CA LEU A 11 -5.21 5.78 41.32
C LEU A 11 -4.10 6.82 41.51
N VAL A 12 -4.47 8.09 41.36
CA VAL A 12 -3.61 9.26 41.56
C VAL A 12 -4.39 10.30 42.35
N HIS A 13 -3.70 11.24 42.99
CA HIS A 13 -4.30 12.34 43.77
C HIS A 13 -5.16 11.88 44.96
N GLY A 14 -4.53 11.21 45.92
CA GLY A 14 -5.14 10.92 47.22
C GLY A 14 -4.07 10.69 48.28
N GLU A 15 -4.45 10.82 49.55
CA GLU A 15 -3.61 10.33 50.63
C GLU A 15 -3.39 8.82 50.46
N GLN A 16 -2.19 8.32 50.73
CA GLN A 16 -1.80 6.92 50.49
C GLN A 16 -2.77 5.93 51.15
N ASN A 17 -3.21 6.20 52.37
CA ASN A 17 -4.14 5.34 53.11
C ASN A 17 -5.53 5.32 52.48
N GLN A 18 -6.06 6.50 52.13
CA GLN A 18 -7.34 6.64 51.44
C GLN A 18 -7.33 5.94 50.08
N MET A 19 -6.21 6.05 49.36
CA MET A 19 -6.03 5.40 48.06
C MET A 19 -5.96 3.87 48.17
N ASN A 20 -5.29 3.35 49.20
CA ASN A 20 -5.25 1.90 49.50
C ASN A 20 -6.61 1.36 49.95
N GLU A 21 -7.34 2.12 50.74
CA GLU A 21 -8.71 1.78 51.14
C GLU A 21 -9.64 1.75 49.92
N LEU A 22 -9.56 2.77 49.06
CA LEU A 22 -10.31 2.84 47.81
C LEU A 22 -9.95 1.67 46.88
N LYS A 23 -8.67 1.33 46.73
CA LYS A 23 -8.20 0.15 45.96
C LYS A 23 -8.89 -1.13 46.44
N ARG A 24 -8.94 -1.35 47.75
CA ARG A 24 -9.59 -2.54 48.35
C ARG A 24 -11.09 -2.58 48.08
N ALA A 25 -11.77 -1.45 48.22
CA ALA A 25 -13.20 -1.34 47.91
C ALA A 25 -13.48 -1.62 46.42
N LEU A 26 -12.60 -1.14 45.53
CA LEU A 26 -12.70 -1.32 44.09
C LEU A 26 -12.48 -2.77 43.68
N VAL A 27 -11.46 -3.45 44.24
CA VAL A 27 -11.21 -4.88 44.01
C VAL A 27 -12.43 -5.72 44.40
N ARG A 28 -13.03 -5.44 45.56
CA ARG A 28 -14.22 -6.16 46.05
C ARG A 28 -15.42 -5.96 45.13
N THR A 29 -15.67 -4.72 44.71
CA THR A 29 -16.82 -4.37 43.87
C THR A 29 -16.67 -4.93 42.45
N ILE A 30 -15.47 -4.87 41.87
CA ILE A 30 -15.20 -5.40 40.53
C ILE A 30 -15.24 -6.94 40.54
N GLY A 31 -14.76 -7.57 41.60
CA GLY A 31 -14.79 -9.03 41.76
C GLY A 31 -16.19 -9.61 41.97
N SER A 32 -17.11 -8.87 42.60
CA SER A 32 -18.48 -9.34 42.84
C SER A 32 -19.40 -9.25 41.61
N ASP A 33 -19.15 -8.29 40.71
CA ASP A 33 -20.07 -8.00 39.60
C ASP A 33 -19.90 -8.94 38.39
N ASN A 34 -18.80 -9.71 38.27
CA ASN A 34 -18.59 -10.54 37.08
C ASN A 34 -17.60 -11.73 37.27
N PRO A 35 -18.07 -12.99 37.38
CA PRO A 35 -17.20 -14.16 37.49
C PRO A 35 -16.42 -14.47 36.19
N ALA A 36 -16.85 -13.94 35.02
CA ALA A 36 -16.11 -14.08 33.76
C ALA A 36 -14.87 -13.16 33.67
N GLN A 37 -14.79 -12.14 34.54
CA GLN A 37 -13.58 -11.32 34.72
C GLN A 37 -12.67 -11.82 35.84
N ALA A 38 -13.03 -12.90 36.55
CA ALA A 38 -12.16 -13.52 37.54
C ALA A 38 -10.84 -14.03 36.94
N GLY A 39 -10.77 -14.24 35.62
CA GLY A 39 -9.53 -14.56 34.90
C GLY A 39 -8.68 -13.34 34.48
N TYR A 40 -9.23 -12.12 34.48
CA TYR A 40 -8.57 -10.90 33.95
C TYR A 40 -8.76 -9.68 34.88
N GLY A 41 -8.90 -9.91 36.19
CA GLY A 41 -9.25 -8.89 37.19
C GLY A 41 -8.60 -7.53 36.92
N ALA A 42 -9.39 -6.46 36.94
CA ALA A 42 -8.92 -5.13 36.60
C ALA A 42 -7.63 -4.80 37.37
N ASN A 43 -6.56 -4.46 36.66
CA ASN A 43 -5.27 -4.17 37.28
C ASN A 43 -5.32 -2.79 37.91
N ILE A 44 -5.41 -2.73 39.25
CA ILE A 44 -5.49 -1.47 40.00
C ILE A 44 -4.12 -1.12 40.56
N LEU A 45 -3.53 -0.06 40.03
CA LEU A 45 -2.20 0.41 40.37
C LEU A 45 -2.28 1.66 41.24
N THR A 46 -1.40 1.71 42.24
CA THR A 46 -1.20 2.82 43.17
C THR A 46 0.27 3.17 43.14
N PRO A 47 0.75 3.83 42.07
CA PRO A 47 2.15 4.18 41.91
C PRO A 47 2.61 5.15 43.00
N ASP A 48 3.83 4.95 43.50
CA ASP A 48 4.50 5.93 44.34
C ASP A 48 5.00 7.12 43.51
N LEU A 49 5.38 8.19 44.19
CA LEU A 49 5.94 9.38 43.54
C LEU A 49 7.17 9.00 42.70
N CYS A 50 7.24 9.54 41.49
CA CYS A 50 8.30 9.28 40.52
C CYS A 50 8.46 7.80 40.12
N SER A 51 7.43 6.96 40.29
CA SER A 51 7.44 5.60 39.76
C SER A 51 6.96 5.56 38.31
N ASN A 52 7.61 4.72 37.49
CA ASN A 52 7.23 4.49 36.10
C ASN A 52 6.21 3.35 36.03
N ILE A 53 5.12 3.55 35.28
CA ILE A 53 4.12 2.52 34.99
C ILE A 53 4.23 2.10 33.52
N GLN A 54 4.62 0.85 33.29
CA GLN A 54 4.61 0.26 31.96
C GLN A 54 3.33 -0.57 31.76
N LEU A 55 2.55 -0.21 30.74
CA LEU A 55 1.33 -0.93 30.36
C LEU A 55 1.49 -1.56 28.98
N THR A 56 1.43 -2.90 28.92
CA THR A 56 1.43 -3.63 27.66
C THR A 56 0.00 -3.80 27.18
N ILE A 57 -0.38 -3.00 26.19
CA ILE A 57 -1.69 -3.14 25.54
C ILE A 57 -1.50 -3.94 24.26
N PRO A 58 -2.03 -5.18 24.16
CA PRO A 58 -1.94 -5.95 22.94
C PRO A 58 -2.70 -5.21 21.84
N ARG A 59 -1.97 -4.69 20.85
CA ARG A 59 -2.59 -4.10 19.67
C ARG A 59 -3.01 -5.20 18.71
N ARG A 60 -4.31 -5.49 18.66
CA ARG A 60 -4.88 -6.23 17.53
C ARG A 60 -4.70 -5.39 16.26
N LYS A 61 -3.93 -5.90 15.30
CA LYS A 61 -3.85 -5.33 13.96
C LYS A 61 -5.09 -5.77 13.19
N SER A 62 -5.92 -4.81 12.79
CA SER A 62 -7.10 -5.03 11.96
C SER A 62 -6.96 -4.22 10.68
N ALA A 63 -7.21 -4.85 9.54
CA ALA A 63 -7.26 -4.17 8.25
C ALA A 63 -8.71 -4.13 7.74
N ARG A 64 -9.07 -3.04 7.05
CA ARG A 64 -10.34 -2.94 6.33
C ARG A 64 -10.13 -3.33 4.87
N ILE A 65 -10.98 -4.21 4.36
CA ILE A 65 -10.97 -4.62 2.96
C ILE A 65 -11.80 -3.61 2.17
N LEU A 66 -11.30 -3.19 1.01
CA LEU A 66 -11.93 -2.18 0.16
C LEU A 66 -11.83 -2.60 -1.32
N GLY A 67 -12.71 -2.03 -2.15
CA GLY A 67 -12.73 -2.26 -3.59
C GLY A 67 -13.26 -3.62 -4.00
N THR A 68 -12.80 -4.11 -5.14
CA THR A 68 -13.15 -5.41 -5.73
C THR A 68 -12.87 -6.58 -4.79
N LEU A 69 -11.81 -6.48 -3.98
CA LEU A 69 -11.45 -7.49 -2.99
C LEU A 69 -12.50 -7.65 -1.87
N ALA A 70 -13.38 -6.65 -1.67
CA ALA A 70 -14.45 -6.72 -0.68
C ALA A 70 -15.72 -7.42 -1.19
N GLU A 71 -15.83 -7.67 -2.50
CA GLU A 71 -17.02 -8.29 -3.11
C GLU A 71 -17.14 -9.77 -2.75
N GLN A 72 -16.01 -10.46 -2.58
CA GLN A 72 -15.98 -11.85 -2.16
C GLN A 72 -15.64 -12.00 -0.67
N PRO A 73 -16.39 -12.81 0.09
CA PRO A 73 -16.06 -13.09 1.47
C PRO A 73 -14.75 -13.87 1.56
N LEU A 74 -13.84 -13.40 2.41
CA LEU A 74 -12.58 -14.08 2.66
C LEU A 74 -12.79 -15.39 3.43
N GLN A 75 -12.12 -16.45 2.97
CA GLN A 75 -12.05 -17.71 3.69
C GLN A 75 -10.83 -17.71 4.62
N ALA A 76 -11.04 -18.18 5.85
CA ALA A 76 -9.96 -18.30 6.82
C ALA A 76 -8.90 -19.29 6.31
N GLY A 77 -7.62 -18.88 6.34
CA GLY A 77 -6.49 -19.73 5.95
C GLY A 77 -6.13 -19.69 4.46
N LYS A 78 -6.91 -19.01 3.60
CA LYS A 78 -6.53 -18.81 2.20
C LYS A 78 -5.53 -17.66 2.07
N PRO A 79 -4.37 -17.84 1.42
CA PRO A 79 -3.45 -16.75 1.12
C PRO A 79 -4.07 -15.78 0.12
N LEU A 80 -3.78 -14.49 0.29
CA LEU A 80 -4.28 -13.40 -0.54
C LEU A 80 -3.13 -12.82 -1.38
N SER A 81 -2.71 -13.55 -2.41
CA SER A 81 -1.56 -13.23 -3.26
C SER A 81 -1.76 -11.93 -4.04
N ASP A 82 -2.98 -11.68 -4.52
CA ASP A 82 -3.30 -10.53 -5.39
C ASP A 82 -3.69 -9.27 -4.60
N ALA A 83 -3.46 -9.27 -3.28
CA ALA A 83 -3.86 -8.17 -2.40
C ALA A 83 -2.65 -7.37 -1.91
N VAL A 84 -2.80 -6.05 -1.91
CA VAL A 84 -1.82 -5.11 -1.37
C VAL A 84 -2.34 -4.52 -0.06
N LEU A 85 -1.47 -4.53 0.96
CA LEU A 85 -1.75 -3.94 2.26
C LEU A 85 -1.16 -2.53 2.34
N VAL A 86 -2.01 -1.52 2.54
CA VAL A 86 -1.61 -0.12 2.70
C VAL A 86 -1.85 0.32 4.15
N SER A 87 -0.81 0.82 4.82
CA SER A 87 -0.89 1.31 6.19
C SER A 87 -0.52 2.80 6.27
N ARG A 88 -1.43 3.61 6.81
CA ARG A 88 -1.17 5.04 7.09
C ARG A 88 -1.81 5.45 8.41
N ASN A 89 -1.03 6.07 9.30
CA ASN A 89 -1.53 6.65 10.57
C ASN A 89 -2.45 5.69 11.35
N PHE A 90 -2.00 4.45 11.57
CA PHE A 90 -2.74 3.38 12.26
C PHE A 90 -4.00 2.85 11.54
N THR A 91 -4.31 3.34 10.34
CA THR A 91 -5.36 2.78 9.49
C THR A 91 -4.72 1.83 8.48
N THR A 92 -5.05 0.55 8.59
CA THR A 92 -4.61 -0.48 7.65
C THR A 92 -5.76 -0.83 6.70
N ARG A 93 -5.47 -0.83 5.41
CA ARG A 93 -6.41 -1.11 4.33
C ARG A 93 -5.85 -2.24 3.47
N LEU A 94 -6.70 -3.16 3.05
CA LEU A 94 -6.39 -4.25 2.13
C LEU A 94 -7.16 -4.01 0.84
N LEU A 95 -6.44 -4.00 -0.29
CA LEU A 95 -6.94 -3.56 -1.60
C LEU A 95 -6.38 -4.46 -2.70
N ASN A 96 -7.07 -4.53 -3.85
CA ASN A 96 -6.46 -4.99 -5.08
C ASN A 96 -5.54 -3.87 -5.64
N PRO A 97 -4.38 -4.16 -6.24
CA PRO A 97 -3.51 -3.14 -6.86
C PRO A 97 -4.24 -2.26 -7.89
N ALA A 98 -5.25 -2.77 -8.59
CA ALA A 98 -6.07 -2.00 -9.53
C ALA A 98 -6.89 -0.88 -8.86
N ASP A 99 -7.29 -1.09 -7.60
CA ASP A 99 -8.14 -0.16 -6.83
C ASP A 99 -7.32 0.85 -5.99
N LEU A 100 -6.00 0.73 -6.00
CA LEU A 100 -5.08 1.61 -5.26
C LEU A 100 -5.33 3.12 -5.51
N PRO A 101 -5.48 3.60 -6.77
CA PRO A 101 -5.71 5.03 -7.03
C PRO A 101 -7.11 5.52 -6.64
N ALA A 102 -8.09 4.62 -6.52
CA ALA A 102 -9.45 4.99 -6.13
C ALA A 102 -9.59 5.24 -4.62
N TYR A 103 -8.87 4.48 -3.80
CA TYR A 103 -9.02 4.50 -2.33
C TYR A 103 -7.82 5.08 -1.58
N THR A 104 -6.75 5.43 -2.29
CA THR A 104 -5.53 6.02 -1.70
C THR A 104 -4.99 7.16 -2.55
N GLN A 105 -4.07 7.95 -2.00
CA GLN A 105 -3.33 8.97 -2.75
C GLN A 105 -2.15 8.39 -3.54
N LEU A 106 -2.00 7.06 -3.56
CA LEU A 106 -0.96 6.38 -4.30
C LEU A 106 -1.42 6.20 -5.74
N ARG A 107 -0.54 6.54 -6.69
CA ARG A 107 -0.74 6.16 -8.08
C ARG A 107 0.02 4.87 -8.33
N ALA A 108 -0.67 3.89 -8.90
CA ALA A 108 -0.02 2.71 -9.47
C ALA A 108 0.54 3.08 -10.84
N GLY A 109 1.78 2.71 -11.11
CA GLY A 109 2.45 2.88 -12.40
C GLY A 109 3.41 1.74 -12.64
N GLY A 110 3.63 1.40 -13.91
CA GLY A 110 4.65 0.42 -14.32
C GLY A 110 5.95 1.12 -14.70
N VAL A 111 7.07 0.45 -14.46
CA VAL A 111 8.39 0.85 -14.95
C VAL A 111 8.81 -0.16 -15.99
N SER A 112 9.03 0.30 -17.23
CA SER A 112 9.58 -0.53 -18.29
C SER A 112 11.08 -0.23 -18.45
N GLU A 113 11.92 -1.23 -18.33
CA GLU A 113 13.34 -1.11 -18.61
C GLU A 113 13.66 -1.75 -19.97
N LYS A 114 14.50 -1.06 -20.77
CA LYS A 114 15.00 -1.59 -22.03
C LYS A 114 16.49 -1.90 -21.86
N VAL A 115 16.83 -3.18 -21.85
CA VAL A 115 18.21 -3.65 -21.74
C VAL A 115 18.73 -4.06 -23.12
N HIS A 116 19.94 -3.63 -23.44
CA HIS A 116 20.68 -4.07 -24.62
C HIS A 116 21.87 -4.89 -24.15
N PHE A 117 22.00 -6.11 -24.66
CA PHE A 117 23.16 -6.96 -24.39
C PHE A 117 23.64 -7.64 -25.67
N PRO A 118 24.96 -7.83 -25.85
CA PRO A 118 25.49 -8.59 -26.97
C PRO A 118 25.12 -10.08 -26.78
N PHE A 119 24.54 -10.68 -27.82
CA PHE A 119 24.20 -12.09 -27.83
C PHE A 119 24.72 -12.72 -29.11
N HIS A 120 25.50 -13.80 -28.97
CA HIS A 120 26.25 -14.42 -30.07
C HIS A 120 25.64 -15.74 -30.58
N GLN A 121 24.48 -16.14 -30.05
CA GLN A 121 23.78 -17.37 -30.43
C GLN A 121 22.50 -17.08 -31.21
N SER A 122 21.83 -18.13 -31.67
CA SER A 122 20.57 -18.00 -32.42
C SER A 122 19.45 -17.40 -31.56
N LEU A 123 18.53 -16.66 -32.21
CA LEU A 123 17.37 -16.06 -31.55
C LEU A 123 16.44 -17.13 -30.93
N GLY A 124 16.37 -18.32 -31.53
CA GLY A 124 15.64 -19.45 -30.96
C GLY A 124 16.22 -19.94 -29.63
N THR A 125 17.55 -19.93 -29.48
CA THR A 125 18.23 -20.25 -28.21
C THR A 125 17.96 -19.17 -27.16
N LEU A 126 17.97 -17.89 -27.55
CA LEU A 126 17.64 -16.79 -26.64
C LEU A 126 16.21 -16.94 -26.12
N ARG A 127 15.26 -17.21 -27.02
CA ARG A 127 13.86 -17.41 -26.66
C ARG A 127 13.69 -18.55 -25.67
N ALA A 128 14.25 -19.73 -25.95
CA ALA A 128 14.17 -20.87 -25.05
C ALA A 128 14.76 -20.56 -23.66
N PHE A 129 15.88 -19.83 -23.60
CA PHE A 129 16.50 -19.42 -22.35
C PHE A 129 15.64 -18.43 -21.55
N LEU A 130 15.01 -17.46 -22.23
CA LEU A 130 14.11 -16.53 -21.58
C LEU A 130 12.82 -17.21 -21.11
N GLU A 131 12.29 -18.18 -21.85
CA GLU A 131 11.12 -18.98 -21.45
C GLU A 131 11.43 -19.86 -20.22
N GLU A 132 12.69 -20.29 -20.06
CA GLU A 132 13.14 -21.01 -18.86
C GLU A 132 13.36 -20.09 -17.65
N LEU A 133 13.88 -18.88 -17.87
CA LEU A 133 14.20 -17.94 -16.79
C LEU A 133 13.01 -17.14 -16.28
N PHE A 134 12.03 -16.84 -17.12
CA PHE A 134 10.91 -15.97 -16.79
C PHE A 134 9.59 -16.71 -16.97
N GLU A 135 8.75 -16.68 -15.93
CA GLU A 135 7.36 -17.12 -16.02
C GLU A 135 6.54 -16.01 -16.71
N GLY A 136 6.51 -16.00 -18.04
CA GLY A 136 5.79 -14.98 -18.81
C GLY A 136 5.69 -15.26 -20.30
N GLU A 137 4.76 -14.58 -20.98
CA GLU A 137 4.67 -14.63 -22.44
C GLU A 137 5.80 -13.82 -23.07
N ILE A 138 6.52 -14.48 -23.99
CA ILE A 138 7.60 -13.86 -24.76
C ILE A 138 7.05 -13.48 -26.13
N GLU A 139 6.98 -12.18 -26.38
CA GLU A 139 6.62 -11.65 -27.67
C GLU A 139 7.87 -11.18 -28.43
N GLU A 140 8.01 -11.67 -29.67
CA GLU A 140 8.96 -11.12 -30.63
C GLU A 140 8.32 -9.92 -31.32
N LEU A 141 8.85 -8.72 -31.08
CA LEU A 141 8.41 -7.52 -31.77
C LEU A 141 9.17 -7.37 -33.09
N ALA A 142 8.42 -7.48 -34.19
CA ALA A 142 8.91 -7.22 -35.52
C ALA A 142 8.99 -5.70 -35.77
N GLY A 143 10.20 -5.18 -35.95
CA GLY A 143 10.43 -3.86 -36.54
C GLY A 143 10.87 -2.76 -35.57
N ARG A 144 11.64 -1.84 -36.16
CA ARG A 144 12.16 -0.62 -35.53
C ARG A 144 10.99 0.29 -35.18
N GLU A 145 10.78 0.48 -33.88
CA GLU A 145 9.75 1.37 -33.30
C GLU A 145 8.30 0.82 -33.35
N ALA A 146 8.08 -0.35 -32.77
CA ALA A 146 6.75 -0.66 -32.26
C ALA A 146 6.45 0.25 -31.06
N ALA A 147 5.62 1.28 -31.29
CA ALA A 147 5.09 2.15 -30.25
C ALA A 147 4.60 1.29 -29.07
N PHE A 148 5.24 1.46 -27.91
CA PHE A 148 4.73 0.88 -26.67
C PHE A 148 3.31 1.41 -26.47
N PRO A 149 2.33 0.59 -26.03
CA PRO A 149 1.03 1.11 -25.64
C PRO A 149 1.31 2.18 -24.59
N ALA A 150 0.92 3.43 -24.90
CA ALA A 150 1.13 4.55 -24.01
C ALA A 150 0.50 4.19 -22.66
N LEU A 151 1.35 3.95 -21.65
CA LEU A 151 0.89 3.90 -20.28
C LEU A 151 0.09 5.19 -20.04
N PRO A 152 -1.06 5.14 -19.35
CA PRO A 152 -1.84 6.34 -19.08
C PRO A 152 -0.90 7.38 -18.50
N SER A 153 -0.70 8.47 -19.25
CA SER A 153 0.26 9.51 -18.93
C SER A 153 0.00 9.94 -17.48
N LEU A 154 0.99 9.73 -16.61
CA LEU A 154 0.98 10.27 -15.26
C LEU A 154 0.90 11.78 -15.39
N HIS A 155 -0.32 12.31 -15.38
CA HIS A 155 -0.56 13.74 -15.35
C HIS A 155 -0.08 14.22 -13.97
N MET A 156 1.18 14.64 -13.93
CA MET A 156 1.74 15.43 -12.85
C MET A 156 0.96 16.74 -12.87
N ASN A 157 0.01 16.86 -11.94
CA ASN A 157 -0.62 18.15 -11.69
C ASN A 157 0.42 18.98 -10.95
N ASP A 158 1.22 19.73 -11.71
CA ASP A 158 2.07 20.76 -11.13
C ASP A 158 1.17 21.71 -10.35
N GLY A 159 1.49 21.85 -9.07
CA GLY A 159 0.71 22.63 -8.13
C GLY A 159 0.42 24.03 -8.65
N ASN A 160 -0.84 24.43 -8.51
CA ASN A 160 -1.28 25.78 -8.18
C ASN A 160 -0.39 26.91 -8.70
N LYS A 161 -0.49 27.24 -10.00
CA LYS A 161 -0.07 28.56 -10.50
C LYS A 161 -1.19 29.56 -10.27
N GLY A 162 -0.95 30.43 -9.30
CA GLY A 162 -1.70 31.66 -9.10
C GLY A 162 -1.71 32.53 -10.35
N ALA A 163 -2.81 33.27 -10.47
CA ALA A 163 -3.21 34.14 -11.56
C ALA A 163 -2.12 35.11 -12.06
N GLY A 164 -2.13 35.38 -13.38
CA GLY A 164 -1.39 36.51 -13.94
C GLY A 164 -1.36 36.57 -15.48
N GLY A 165 -2.36 37.21 -16.08
CA GLY A 165 -2.17 38.17 -17.19
C GLY A 165 -1.81 37.68 -18.59
N THR A 166 -2.85 37.55 -19.43
CA THR A 166 -3.01 38.09 -20.80
C THR A 166 -1.78 38.42 -21.68
N GLY A 167 -1.78 37.88 -22.91
CA GLY A 167 -0.95 38.39 -24.01
C GLY A 167 -1.19 37.68 -25.35
N ALA A 168 -1.94 38.32 -26.25
CA ALA A 168 -2.28 37.87 -27.59
C ALA A 168 -1.08 37.77 -28.55
N GLY A 169 -1.13 36.84 -29.52
CA GLY A 169 -0.12 36.76 -30.59
C GLY A 169 -0.41 35.71 -31.66
N ARG A 170 -0.93 36.15 -32.80
CA ARG A 170 -1.32 35.37 -34.00
C ARG A 170 -0.14 34.78 -34.80
N LYS A 171 -0.48 33.73 -35.60
CA LYS A 171 -0.09 33.40 -37.01
C LYS A 171 0.52 31.98 -37.12
N ARG A 172 -0.20 30.97 -37.65
CA ARG A 172 -0.33 30.53 -39.06
C ARG A 172 0.99 30.40 -39.83
N ALA A 173 1.38 29.18 -40.20
CA ALA A 173 1.66 28.80 -41.60
C ALA A 173 1.87 27.28 -41.73
N LEU A 174 1.44 26.80 -42.89
CA LEU A 174 1.42 25.45 -43.45
C LEU A 174 2.77 25.18 -44.18
N GLY A 175 3.18 23.91 -44.32
CA GLY A 175 4.27 23.55 -45.22
C GLY A 175 4.61 22.05 -45.21
N LYS A 176 4.11 21.33 -46.22
CA LYS A 176 4.54 19.99 -46.67
C LYS A 176 5.96 20.05 -47.23
N GLU A 177 6.72 18.95 -47.16
CA GLU A 177 7.27 18.29 -48.36
C GLU A 177 7.80 16.89 -48.04
N GLU A 178 7.65 16.02 -49.05
CA GLU A 178 7.98 14.60 -49.10
C GLU A 178 9.47 14.39 -49.43
N GLY A 179 9.98 13.19 -49.15
CA GLY A 179 11.32 12.78 -49.58
C GLY A 179 11.61 11.33 -49.23
N GLU A 180 11.54 10.47 -50.25
CA GLU A 180 11.83 9.04 -50.26
C GLU A 180 13.31 8.72 -49.97
N GLY A 181 13.57 7.49 -49.49
CA GLY A 181 14.92 6.93 -49.39
C GLY A 181 14.90 5.47 -48.93
N GLU A 182 15.16 4.57 -49.88
CA GLU A 182 15.29 3.12 -49.74
C GLU A 182 16.42 2.66 -48.80
N GLY A 183 16.29 1.41 -48.31
CA GLY A 183 17.44 0.49 -48.21
C GLY A 183 17.88 0.09 -46.80
N ALA A 184 17.53 -1.15 -46.42
CA ALA A 184 18.43 -2.21 -45.91
C ALA A 184 17.72 -3.07 -44.86
N GLU A 185 17.42 -4.31 -45.26
CA GLU A 185 17.06 -5.41 -44.38
C GLU A 185 18.18 -5.68 -43.36
N GLY A 186 17.83 -5.62 -42.09
CA GLY A 186 18.61 -6.09 -40.98
C GLY A 186 17.64 -6.33 -39.84
N GLY A 187 17.08 -7.54 -39.79
CA GLY A 187 16.08 -7.94 -38.80
C GLY A 187 16.65 -7.91 -37.39
N ALA A 188 16.62 -6.74 -36.76
CA ALA A 188 16.83 -6.58 -35.33
C ALA A 188 15.54 -7.01 -34.63
N GLY A 189 15.43 -8.30 -34.30
CA GLY A 189 14.36 -8.81 -33.45
C GLY A 189 14.51 -8.26 -32.03
N ALA A 190 13.47 -7.59 -31.52
CA ALA A 190 13.41 -7.14 -30.14
C ALA A 190 12.45 -8.06 -29.38
N LEU A 191 12.92 -8.72 -28.32
CA LEU A 191 12.05 -9.54 -27.46
C LEU A 191 11.59 -8.74 -26.24
N ARG A 192 10.31 -8.87 -25.89
CA ARG A 192 9.72 -8.33 -24.65
C ARG A 192 9.39 -9.46 -23.68
N ILE A 193 9.45 -9.14 -22.39
CA ILE A 193 9.07 -9.99 -21.27
C ILE A 193 8.07 -9.18 -20.45
N ASN A 194 6.85 -9.68 -20.30
CA ASN A 194 5.83 -9.07 -19.43
C ASN A 194 5.83 -9.78 -18.08
N GLY A 195 5.87 -9.01 -16.99
CA GLY A 195 5.77 -9.47 -15.60
C GLY A 195 4.91 -8.54 -14.78
#